data_AF-A0A8J3IU47-F1
#
_entry.id   AF-A0A8J3IU47-F1
#
_cell.length_a   1.000
_cell.length_b   1.000
_cell.length_c   1.000
_cell.angle_alpha   90.00
_cell.angle_beta   90.00
_cell.angle_gamma   90.00
#
_symmetry.space_group_name_H-M   'P 1'
#
loop_
_entity.id
_entity.type
_entity.pdbx_description
1 polymer ?
#
loop_
_entity_poly.entity_id
_entity_poly.type
_entity_poly.pdbx_seq_one_letter_code
_entity_poly.pdbx_strand_id
1 'polypeptide(L)'
;MDTHPSCERAWSSWQPLEGCWREARIPACSGLYRIRIVISLHRMSFPVVVYIGQSGDLRTRMGHFKAVFGNSMPFKSPHIAGPPLWAIRQRLRQERVLASFEVSVMELGDVSRSLRLGYECVAIARQRTWHPDRFLANFGRMPRGYLASTFHKGQASDFHGYPTPRRNDSHLPASVPAGDLERSLPDDLNWCGHHWSCWVAVKDAAPLKETVGLYRLKLANQPEMLYVGQGRVRDRLAPYRREEAVYCSWVGGMWHEHERLALLNDLIASHVLLIGHPPLWQFSDEEGGEKRALIPPAPV
;
A
#
# COMPACT_ATOMS: atom_id res chain seq x y z
N MET A 1 -19.43 17.82 2.75
CA MET A 1 -18.21 18.02 1.95
C MET A 1 -17.80 16.66 1.42
N ASP A 2 -17.50 16.52 0.14
CA ASP A 2 -17.03 15.25 -0.42
C ASP A 2 -15.69 14.86 0.22
N THR A 3 -15.71 13.85 1.10
CA THR A 3 -14.54 13.28 1.78
C THR A 3 -13.88 12.17 0.96
N HIS A 4 -14.21 12.06 -0.32
CA HIS A 4 -13.67 11.02 -1.18
C HIS A 4 -12.18 11.27 -1.47
N PRO A 5 -11.29 10.26 -1.39
CA PRO A 5 -9.84 10.41 -1.59
C PRO A 5 -9.44 10.92 -3.00
N SER A 6 -10.39 10.91 -3.94
CA SER A 6 -10.25 11.49 -5.28
C SER A 6 -10.25 13.03 -5.29
N CYS A 7 -10.82 13.65 -4.26
CA CYS A 7 -11.06 15.07 -4.22
C CYS A 7 -9.78 15.77 -3.75
N GLU A 8 -9.07 16.46 -4.65
CA GLU A 8 -7.88 17.22 -4.29
C GLU A 8 -8.18 18.29 -3.21
N ARG A 9 -9.42 18.78 -3.16
CA ARG A 9 -9.90 19.74 -2.14
C ARG A 9 -10.08 19.13 -0.74
N ALA A 10 -10.14 17.81 -0.62
CA ALA A 10 -10.25 17.12 0.67
C ALA A 10 -8.88 17.00 1.38
N TRP A 11 -7.78 17.29 0.68
CA TRP A 11 -6.44 17.32 1.25
C TRP A 11 -6.10 18.71 1.81
N SER A 12 -5.44 18.75 2.96
CA SER A 12 -4.90 19.98 3.53
C SER A 12 -3.84 20.60 2.61
N SER A 13 -3.59 21.89 2.78
CA SER A 13 -2.39 22.53 2.24
C SER A 13 -1.13 21.75 2.64
N TRP A 14 -0.14 21.76 1.74
CA TRP A 14 1.18 21.19 2.00
C TRP A 14 1.90 22.01 3.07
N GLN A 15 2.53 21.31 4.01
CA GLN A 15 3.33 21.92 5.07
C GLN A 15 4.62 21.13 5.30
N PRO A 16 5.69 21.73 5.85
CA PRO A 16 6.93 21.01 6.14
C PRO A 16 6.67 19.76 6.97
N LEU A 17 7.26 18.62 6.58
CA LEU A 17 7.15 17.37 7.34
C LEU A 17 7.96 17.43 8.63
N GLU A 18 9.11 18.13 8.62
CA GLU A 18 9.97 18.24 9.79
C GLU A 18 9.30 19.09 10.88
N GLY A 19 9.08 18.50 12.05
CA GLY A 19 8.53 19.19 13.22
C GLY A 19 7.02 19.39 13.22
N CYS A 20 6.28 18.99 12.17
CA CYS A 20 4.83 19.26 12.07
C CYS A 20 3.98 18.63 13.19
N TRP A 21 4.51 17.64 13.89
CA TRP A 21 3.86 16.97 15.02
C TRP A 21 3.89 17.78 16.33
N ARG A 22 4.70 18.84 16.46
CA ARG A 22 4.92 19.55 17.74
C ARG A 22 3.95 20.69 18.01
N GLU A 23 3.33 21.26 16.98
CA GLU A 23 2.59 22.53 17.07
C GLU A 23 1.09 22.39 16.75
N ALA A 24 0.51 21.21 16.94
CA ALA A 24 -0.89 20.91 16.62
C ALA A 24 -1.33 21.22 15.16
N ARG A 25 -0.40 21.57 14.25
CA ARG A 25 -0.66 21.81 12.82
C ARG A 25 -1.21 20.58 12.08
N ILE A 26 -0.97 19.41 12.64
CA ILE A 26 -1.57 18.15 12.20
C ILE A 26 -2.66 17.78 13.20
N PRO A 27 -3.89 17.51 12.75
CA PRO A 27 -4.99 17.11 13.61
C PRO A 27 -4.72 15.75 14.27
N ALA A 28 -5.18 15.58 15.51
CA ALA A 28 -5.12 14.31 16.23
C ALA A 28 -6.40 13.50 15.95
N CYS A 29 -6.60 13.15 14.68
CA CYS A 29 -7.76 12.38 14.22
C CYS A 29 -7.33 11.31 13.21
N SER A 30 -8.26 10.43 12.85
CA SER A 30 -8.04 9.42 11.84
C SER A 30 -8.05 10.03 10.43
N GLY A 31 -7.24 9.47 9.53
CA GLY A 31 -7.17 10.00 8.18
C GLY A 31 -6.09 9.41 7.29
N LEU A 32 -5.94 10.02 6.12
CA LEU A 32 -4.86 9.75 5.18
C LEU A 32 -3.79 10.84 5.25
N TYR A 33 -2.58 10.49 4.82
CA TYR A 33 -1.51 11.45 4.62
C TYR A 33 -0.72 11.09 3.37
N ARG A 34 -0.19 12.11 2.71
CA ARG A 34 0.74 11.96 1.58
C ARG A 34 1.97 12.81 1.85
N ILE A 35 3.13 12.26 1.52
CA ILE A 35 4.43 12.91 1.67
C ILE A 35 4.97 13.16 0.28
N ARG A 36 5.41 14.39 0.04
CA ARG A 36 6.14 14.76 -1.16
C ARG A 36 7.53 15.26 -0.81
N ILE A 37 8.43 15.11 -1.75
CA ILE A 37 9.68 15.85 -1.77
C ILE A 37 9.55 17.05 -2.69
N VAL A 38 10.07 18.19 -2.27
CA VAL A 38 10.18 19.40 -3.09
C VAL A 38 11.65 19.61 -3.39
N ILE A 39 12.05 19.37 -4.63
CA ILE A 39 13.43 19.60 -5.10
C ILE A 39 13.51 21.02 -5.66
N SER A 40 14.42 21.84 -5.14
CA SER A 40 14.67 23.20 -5.60
C SER A 40 15.90 23.23 -6.50
N LEU A 41 15.71 23.62 -7.76
CA LEU A 41 16.79 23.86 -8.72
C LEU A 41 16.64 25.27 -9.28
N HIS A 42 17.63 26.13 -9.01
CA HIS A 42 17.59 27.55 -9.34
C HIS A 42 16.33 28.23 -8.78
N ARG A 43 15.47 28.77 -9.64
CA ARG A 43 14.19 29.43 -9.28
C ARG A 43 12.97 28.53 -9.43
N MET A 44 13.15 27.23 -9.67
CA MET A 44 12.08 26.27 -9.89
C MET A 44 12.01 25.24 -8.77
N SER A 45 10.79 24.84 -8.43
CA SER A 45 10.49 23.79 -7.45
C SER A 45 9.78 22.63 -8.13
N PHE A 46 10.24 21.41 -7.85
CA PHE A 46 9.72 20.18 -8.44
C PHE A 46 9.14 19.29 -7.33
N PRO A 47 7.84 19.42 -7.03
CA PRO A 47 7.17 18.57 -6.05
C PRO A 47 6.94 17.17 -6.62
N VAL A 48 7.27 16.13 -5.84
CA VAL A 48 7.02 14.72 -6.20
C VAL A 48 6.48 13.98 -4.99
N VAL A 49 5.25 13.49 -5.08
CA VAL A 49 4.70 12.59 -4.04
C VAL A 49 5.48 11.29 -4.04
N VAL A 50 6.01 10.92 -2.87
CA VAL A 50 6.89 9.75 -2.69
C VAL A 50 6.31 8.72 -1.73
N TYR A 51 5.26 9.04 -1.00
CA TYR A 51 4.59 8.08 -0.11
C TYR A 51 3.16 8.53 0.20
N ILE A 52 2.26 7.56 0.32
CA ILE A 52 0.88 7.75 0.79
C ILE A 52 0.63 6.71 1.89
N GLY A 53 -0.03 7.12 2.97
CA GLY A 53 -0.36 6.25 4.08
C GLY A 53 -1.66 6.63 4.79
N GLN A 54 -2.11 5.79 5.73
CA GLN A 54 -3.19 6.12 6.66
C GLN A 54 -2.80 6.01 8.14
N SER A 55 -3.59 6.61 9.01
CA SER A 55 -3.47 6.41 10.46
C SER A 55 -4.81 6.57 11.19
N GLY A 56 -4.96 5.90 12.32
CA GLY A 56 -6.00 6.20 13.31
C GLY A 56 -5.74 7.53 14.06
N ASP A 57 -4.48 7.96 14.10
CA ASP A 57 -4.06 9.26 14.60
C ASP A 57 -2.96 9.83 13.69
N LEU A 58 -3.30 10.87 12.93
CA LEU A 58 -2.39 11.55 12.00
C LEU A 58 -1.23 12.24 12.71
N ARG A 59 -1.47 12.93 13.84
CA ARG A 59 -0.43 13.65 14.59
C ARG A 59 0.62 12.70 15.15
N THR A 60 0.17 11.64 15.80
CA THR A 60 1.04 10.57 16.31
C THR A 60 1.84 9.93 15.17
N ARG A 61 1.19 9.67 14.03
CA ARG A 61 1.86 9.14 12.83
C ARG A 61 2.96 10.07 12.32
N MET A 62 2.74 11.38 12.30
CA MET A 62 3.76 12.34 11.87
C MET A 62 4.97 12.34 12.81
N GLY A 63 4.77 12.14 14.11
CA GLY A 63 5.85 11.95 15.07
C GLY A 63 6.79 10.78 14.73
N HIS A 64 6.25 9.70 14.15
CA HIS A 64 7.06 8.54 13.73
C HIS A 64 8.04 8.86 12.59
N PHE A 65 7.78 9.91 11.79
CA PHE A 65 8.70 10.33 10.72
C PHE A 65 9.90 11.13 11.23
N LYS A 66 9.97 11.48 12.53
CA LYS A 66 11.15 12.13 13.14
C LYS A 66 12.47 11.42 12.78
N ALA A 67 12.45 10.08 12.76
CA ALA A 67 13.65 9.29 12.50
C ALA A 67 14.20 9.42 11.07
N VAL A 68 13.38 9.86 10.09
CA VAL A 68 13.83 10.17 8.72
C VAL A 68 14.86 11.30 8.71
N PHE A 69 14.77 12.21 9.69
CA PHE A 69 15.68 13.35 9.83
C PHE A 69 16.95 13.03 10.62
N GLY A 70 17.05 11.82 11.19
CA GLY A 70 18.20 11.36 11.95
C GLY A 70 19.46 11.07 11.11
N ASN A 71 20.57 10.79 11.80
CA ASN A 71 21.86 10.45 11.19
C ASN A 71 21.93 9.01 10.70
N SER A 72 21.17 8.09 11.31
CA SER A 72 21.12 6.67 10.94
C SER A 72 19.79 6.33 10.28
N MET A 73 19.79 5.34 9.37
CA MET A 73 18.57 4.87 8.73
C MET A 73 17.62 4.26 9.78
N PRO A 74 16.34 4.66 9.84
CA PRO A 74 15.38 4.05 10.75
C PRO A 74 15.12 2.58 10.40
N PHE A 75 14.65 1.80 11.37
CA PHE A 75 14.18 0.44 11.13
C PHE A 75 12.91 0.43 10.27
N LYS A 76 12.66 -0.70 9.60
CA LYS A 76 11.41 -0.92 8.87
C LYS A 76 10.26 -1.02 9.86
N SER A 77 9.13 -0.42 9.51
CA SER A 77 7.87 -0.54 10.22
C SER A 77 6.75 -0.76 9.20
N PRO A 78 5.74 -1.60 9.49
CA PRO A 78 4.70 -1.94 8.51
C PRO A 78 3.89 -0.74 8.03
N HIS A 79 3.92 0.37 8.75
CA HIS A 79 3.00 1.49 8.57
C HIS A 79 3.68 2.81 8.18
N ILE A 80 5.01 2.82 7.99
CA ILE A 80 5.76 4.01 7.58
C ILE A 80 6.88 3.67 6.60
N ALA A 81 7.08 4.55 5.62
CA ALA A 81 8.18 4.51 4.67
C ALA A 81 9.49 5.10 5.23
N GLY A 82 9.85 4.80 6.48
CA GLY A 82 11.03 5.38 7.14
C GLY A 82 12.33 5.19 6.36
N PRO A 83 12.77 3.94 6.09
CA PRO A 83 14.01 3.66 5.36
C PRO A 83 14.12 4.34 3.98
N PRO A 84 13.12 4.22 3.06
CA PRO A 84 13.23 4.84 1.74
C PRO A 84 13.22 6.38 1.79
N LEU A 85 12.45 7.00 2.69
CA LEU A 85 12.46 8.46 2.84
C LEU A 85 13.81 8.97 3.36
N TRP A 86 14.41 8.26 4.33
CA TRP A 86 15.76 8.57 4.80
C TRP A 86 16.78 8.44 3.66
N ALA A 87 16.71 7.36 2.87
CA ALA A 87 17.62 7.12 1.75
C ALA A 87 17.55 8.21 0.67
N ILE A 88 16.33 8.66 0.32
CA ILE A 88 16.12 9.80 -0.60
C ILE A 88 16.83 11.05 -0.06
N ARG A 89 16.59 11.39 1.21
CA ARG A 89 17.20 12.57 1.84
C ARG A 89 18.72 12.49 1.85
N GLN A 90 19.30 11.34 2.20
CA GLN A 90 20.75 11.21 2.25
C GLN A 90 21.39 11.32 0.88
N ARG A 91 20.79 10.70 -0.15
CA ARG A 91 21.23 10.88 -1.54
C ARG A 91 21.27 12.36 -1.92
N LEU A 92 20.18 13.08 -1.71
CA LEU A 92 20.08 14.48 -2.12
C LEU A 92 21.05 15.38 -1.34
N ARG A 93 21.28 15.10 -0.06
CA ARG A 93 22.33 15.77 0.73
C ARG A 93 23.73 15.52 0.16
N GLN A 94 24.05 14.28 -0.21
CA GLN A 94 25.34 13.91 -0.82
C GLN A 94 25.55 14.59 -2.16
N GLU A 95 24.49 14.67 -2.98
CA GLU A 95 24.48 15.34 -4.29
C GLU A 95 24.35 16.87 -4.17
N ARG A 96 24.27 17.42 -2.95
CA ARG A 96 24.09 18.86 -2.66
C ARG A 96 22.86 19.46 -3.34
N VAL A 97 21.82 18.65 -3.52
CA VAL A 97 20.53 19.08 -4.05
C VAL A 97 19.69 19.63 -2.90
N LEU A 98 19.23 20.87 -3.04
CA LEU A 98 18.31 21.48 -2.09
C LEU A 98 16.95 20.80 -2.21
N ALA A 99 16.51 20.15 -1.14
CA ALA A 99 15.20 19.52 -1.09
C ALA A 99 14.63 19.50 0.32
N SER A 100 13.30 19.58 0.42
CA SER A 100 12.55 19.44 1.66
C SER A 100 11.45 18.39 1.52
N PHE A 101 11.06 17.79 2.64
CA PHE A 101 9.85 16.98 2.68
C PHE A 101 8.68 17.80 3.17
N GLU A 102 7.53 17.59 2.54
CA GLU A 102 6.26 18.18 2.92
C GLU A 102 5.20 17.10 3.07
N VAL A 103 4.19 17.39 3.88
CA VAL A 103 3.04 16.53 4.12
C VAL A 103 1.75 17.27 3.87
N SER A 104 0.75 16.54 3.38
CA SER A 104 -0.63 16.96 3.26
C SER A 104 -1.50 15.83 3.80
N VAL A 105 -2.54 16.17 4.56
CA VAL A 105 -3.40 15.20 5.26
C VAL A 105 -4.84 15.34 4.84
N MET A 106 -5.61 14.26 4.94
CA MET A 106 -7.06 14.24 4.76
C MET A 106 -7.68 13.66 6.03
N GLU A 107 -8.46 14.48 6.71
CA GLU A 107 -9.20 14.06 7.91
C GLU A 107 -10.39 13.20 7.50
N LEU A 108 -10.52 12.04 8.13
CA LEU A 108 -11.62 11.10 7.85
C LEU A 108 -12.51 10.83 9.06
N GLY A 109 -12.26 11.50 10.20
CA GLY A 109 -13.15 11.46 11.38
C GLY A 109 -13.55 10.03 11.76
N ASP A 110 -14.85 9.77 11.73
CA ASP A 110 -15.50 8.51 12.14
C ASP A 110 -15.51 7.40 11.06
N VAL A 111 -14.81 7.59 9.95
CA VAL A 111 -14.67 6.53 8.93
C VAL A 111 -14.00 5.31 9.53
N SER A 112 -14.62 4.14 9.33
CA SER A 112 -14.11 2.85 9.83
C SER A 112 -12.69 2.58 9.34
N ARG A 113 -11.93 1.81 10.12
CA ARG A 113 -10.56 1.47 9.76
C ARG A 113 -10.51 0.72 8.42
N SER A 114 -11.40 -0.24 8.20
CA SER A 114 -11.49 -0.97 6.93
C SER A 114 -11.67 -0.02 5.74
N LEU A 115 -12.64 0.91 5.83
CA LEU A 115 -12.89 1.85 4.74
C LEU A 115 -11.73 2.84 4.55
N ARG A 116 -11.09 3.30 5.64
CA ARG A 116 -9.89 4.14 5.58
C ARG A 116 -8.72 3.46 4.88
N LEU A 117 -8.50 2.16 5.12
CA LEU A 117 -7.51 1.35 4.38
C LEU A 117 -7.90 1.19 2.91
N GLY A 118 -9.20 1.05 2.61
CA GLY A 118 -9.71 1.09 1.24
C GLY A 118 -9.40 2.41 0.53
N TYR A 119 -9.62 3.54 1.21
CA TYR A 119 -9.29 4.87 0.68
C TYR A 119 -7.78 5.10 0.50
N GLU A 120 -6.95 4.54 1.37
CA GLU A 120 -5.49 4.50 1.17
C GLU A 120 -5.14 3.77 -0.15
N CYS A 121 -5.77 2.61 -0.41
CA CYS A 121 -5.56 1.89 -1.66
C CYS A 121 -5.95 2.73 -2.87
N VAL A 122 -7.10 3.42 -2.82
CA VAL A 122 -7.56 4.33 -3.89
C VAL A 122 -6.56 5.47 -4.13
N ALA A 123 -6.09 6.12 -3.07
CA ALA A 123 -5.14 7.22 -3.18
C ALA A 123 -3.80 6.75 -3.80
N ILE A 124 -3.30 5.57 -3.41
CA ILE A 124 -2.08 4.99 -3.99
C ILE A 124 -2.29 4.62 -5.47
N ALA A 125 -3.40 3.96 -5.81
CA ALA A 125 -3.68 3.51 -7.17
C ALA A 125 -3.77 4.69 -8.13
N ARG A 126 -4.49 5.76 -7.75
CA ARG A 126 -4.61 6.99 -8.55
C ARG A 126 -3.28 7.70 -8.71
N GLN A 127 -2.47 7.79 -7.66
CA GLN A 127 -1.12 8.36 -7.75
C GLN A 127 -0.26 7.60 -8.77
N ARG A 128 -0.39 6.27 -8.82
CA ARG A 128 0.33 5.43 -9.80
C ARG A 128 -0.22 5.59 -11.21
N THR A 129 -1.53 5.76 -11.39
CA THR A 129 -2.14 6.03 -12.71
C THR A 129 -1.68 7.37 -13.28
N TRP A 130 -1.68 8.44 -12.47
CA TRP A 130 -1.27 9.77 -12.93
C TRP A 130 0.24 9.93 -13.12
N HIS A 131 1.02 9.17 -12.37
CA HIS A 131 2.47 9.29 -12.32
C HIS A 131 3.17 7.93 -12.37
N PRO A 132 3.02 7.18 -13.48
CA PRO A 132 3.48 5.79 -13.59
C PRO A 132 4.99 5.63 -13.39
N ASP A 133 5.78 6.61 -13.83
CA ASP A 133 7.25 6.56 -13.77
C ASP A 133 7.84 7.10 -12.46
N ARG A 134 7.00 7.62 -11.55
CA ARG A 134 7.49 8.24 -10.32
C ARG A 134 7.76 7.19 -9.24
N PHE A 135 8.85 7.40 -8.51
CA PHE A 135 9.16 6.58 -7.35
C PHE A 135 8.12 6.81 -6.25
N LEU A 136 7.51 5.71 -5.82
CA LEU A 136 6.63 5.65 -4.67
C LEU A 136 7.18 4.61 -3.70
N ALA A 137 7.41 5.01 -2.46
CA ALA A 137 8.02 4.21 -1.39
C ALA A 137 7.10 3.14 -0.80
N ASN A 138 5.84 3.10 -1.25
CA ASN A 138 4.89 2.06 -0.91
C ASN A 138 5.39 0.67 -1.36
N PHE A 139 4.79 -0.40 -0.81
CA PHE A 139 5.09 -1.80 -1.16
C PHE A 139 6.54 -2.22 -0.92
N GLY A 140 7.21 -1.60 0.06
CA GLY A 140 8.57 -1.98 0.47
C GLY A 140 9.66 -1.59 -0.52
N ARG A 141 9.37 -0.66 -1.44
CA ARG A 141 10.35 -0.20 -2.43
C ARG A 141 11.45 0.65 -1.81
N MET A 142 12.64 0.57 -2.39
CA MET A 142 13.81 1.35 -2.00
C MET A 142 14.39 2.10 -3.19
N PRO A 143 14.85 3.35 -3.00
CA PRO A 143 15.67 4.01 -4.00
C PRO A 143 16.91 3.17 -4.30
N ARG A 144 17.28 3.06 -5.58
CA ARG A 144 18.54 2.41 -6.01
C ARG A 144 19.70 2.90 -5.15
N GLY A 145 20.68 2.07 -4.84
CA GLY A 145 21.87 2.48 -4.09
C GLY A 145 21.75 2.34 -2.58
N TYR A 146 20.63 1.82 -2.05
CA TYR A 146 20.39 1.67 -0.62
C TYR A 146 19.67 0.36 -0.33
N LEU A 147 20.13 -0.40 0.66
CA LEU A 147 19.36 -1.50 1.23
C LEU A 147 18.55 -0.99 2.42
N ALA A 148 17.30 -1.44 2.56
CA ALA A 148 16.45 -1.08 3.69
C ALA A 148 16.95 -1.75 4.98
N SER A 149 16.75 -1.08 6.11
CA SER A 149 16.81 -1.71 7.42
C SER A 149 15.80 -2.85 7.56
N THR A 150 16.06 -3.80 8.44
CA THR A 150 15.08 -4.83 8.84
C THR A 150 14.04 -4.27 9.79
N PHE A 151 13.01 -5.05 10.10
CA PHE A 151 12.13 -4.76 11.23
C PHE A 151 12.91 -4.90 12.53
N HIS A 152 12.72 -3.96 13.45
CA HIS A 152 13.29 -4.09 14.79
C HIS A 152 12.58 -5.24 15.51
N LYS A 153 13.31 -6.32 15.81
CA LYS A 153 12.81 -7.48 16.57
C LYS A 153 13.47 -7.61 17.94
N GLY A 154 14.35 -6.67 18.32
CA GLY A 154 15.06 -6.72 19.59
C GLY A 154 16.06 -7.88 19.68
N GLN A 155 16.58 -8.34 18.53
CA GLN A 155 17.46 -9.51 18.42
C GLN A 155 18.70 -9.20 17.58
N ALA A 156 19.70 -10.07 17.62
CA ALA A 156 20.98 -9.97 16.88
C ALA A 156 20.84 -9.87 15.34
N SER A 157 19.64 -10.10 14.78
CA SER A 157 19.31 -9.92 13.36
C SER A 157 18.86 -8.49 13.00
N ASP A 158 18.84 -7.57 13.96
CA ASP A 158 18.51 -6.17 13.73
C ASP A 158 19.60 -5.53 12.87
N PHE A 159 19.21 -5.04 11.71
CA PHE A 159 20.12 -4.58 10.68
C PHE A 159 19.68 -3.19 10.24
N HIS A 160 20.57 -2.21 10.40
CA HIS A 160 20.41 -0.89 9.80
C HIS A 160 20.83 -0.95 8.34
N GLY A 161 19.93 -0.49 7.46
CA GLY A 161 20.22 -0.38 6.04
C GLY A 161 21.38 0.58 5.77
N TYR A 162 22.04 0.38 4.63
CA TYR A 162 23.24 1.12 4.26
C TYR A 162 23.32 1.39 2.74
N PRO A 163 24.14 2.37 2.30
CA PRO A 163 24.41 2.60 0.88
C PRO A 163 25.13 1.41 0.24
N THR A 164 24.66 0.94 -0.90
CA THR A 164 25.18 -0.27 -1.55
C THR A 164 25.02 -0.25 -3.07
N PRO A 165 25.99 -0.78 -3.84
CA PRO A 165 25.81 -0.96 -5.27
C PRO A 165 24.89 -2.16 -5.60
N ARG A 166 24.62 -3.05 -4.63
CA ARG A 166 23.82 -4.26 -4.84
C ARG A 166 22.37 -3.90 -5.15
N ARG A 167 21.80 -4.56 -6.15
CA ARG A 167 20.39 -4.45 -6.50
C ARG A 167 19.65 -5.72 -6.10
N ASN A 168 18.48 -5.53 -5.49
CA ASN A 168 17.44 -6.51 -5.30
C ASN A 168 16.10 -5.99 -5.88
N ASP A 169 15.05 -6.81 -5.77
CA ASP A 169 13.70 -6.54 -6.27
C ASP A 169 13.11 -5.20 -5.83
N SER A 170 13.46 -4.69 -4.63
CA SER A 170 12.92 -3.43 -4.12
C SER A 170 13.34 -2.19 -4.91
N HIS A 171 14.34 -2.32 -5.80
CA HIS A 171 14.83 -1.24 -6.66
C HIS A 171 14.28 -1.29 -8.08
N LEU A 172 13.49 -2.30 -8.41
CA LEU A 172 12.90 -2.41 -9.73
C LEU A 172 11.86 -1.28 -9.93
N PRO A 173 11.61 -0.89 -11.20
CA PRO A 173 10.54 0.05 -11.53
C PRO A 173 9.20 -0.45 -10.97
N ALA A 174 8.30 0.46 -10.65
CA ALA A 174 6.95 0.06 -10.30
C ALA A 174 6.22 -0.43 -11.56
N SER A 175 5.39 -1.45 -11.42
CA SER A 175 4.44 -1.79 -12.48
C SER A 175 3.37 -0.70 -12.57
N VAL A 176 2.96 -0.38 -13.78
CA VAL A 176 1.73 0.39 -14.02
C VAL A 176 0.50 -0.44 -13.65
N PRO A 177 -0.61 0.20 -13.24
CA PRO A 177 -1.89 -0.50 -13.14
C PRO A 177 -2.17 -1.26 -14.45
N ALA A 178 -2.61 -2.52 -14.33
CA ALA A 178 -2.79 -3.39 -15.48
C ALA A 178 -3.98 -2.99 -16.38
N GLY A 179 -4.91 -2.21 -15.85
CA GLY A 179 -6.06 -1.70 -16.57
C GLY A 179 -6.71 -0.52 -15.85
N ASP A 180 -7.82 -0.05 -16.39
CA ASP A 180 -8.62 1.02 -15.80
C ASP A 180 -9.33 0.52 -14.53
N LEU A 181 -9.19 1.29 -13.44
CA LEU A 181 -9.71 0.95 -12.12
C LEU A 181 -11.25 0.99 -12.05
N GLU A 182 -11.91 1.73 -12.95
CA GLU A 182 -13.35 2.01 -12.87
C GLU A 182 -14.13 1.39 -14.05
N ARG A 183 -13.45 0.69 -14.96
CA ARG A 183 -14.07 0.21 -16.21
C ARG A 183 -14.73 -1.17 -16.13
N SER A 184 -14.21 -2.05 -15.28
CA SER A 184 -14.59 -3.47 -15.24
C SER A 184 -15.05 -3.85 -13.84
N LEU A 185 -16.13 -4.63 -13.73
CA LEU A 185 -16.69 -5.01 -12.45
C LEU A 185 -15.83 -6.07 -11.76
N PRO A 186 -15.84 -6.13 -10.41
CA PRO A 186 -15.07 -7.14 -9.67
C PRO A 186 -15.39 -8.60 -10.02
N ASP A 187 -16.54 -8.87 -10.64
CA ASP A 187 -16.94 -10.22 -11.06
C ASP A 187 -16.46 -10.59 -12.48
N ASP A 188 -16.02 -9.61 -13.27
CA ASP A 188 -15.64 -9.81 -14.67
C ASP A 188 -14.37 -10.66 -14.80
N LEU A 189 -14.26 -11.41 -15.90
CA LEU A 189 -13.04 -12.16 -16.23
C LEU A 189 -11.87 -11.26 -16.65
N ASN A 190 -12.13 -10.00 -16.98
CA ASN A 190 -11.13 -9.02 -17.40
C ASN A 190 -10.89 -7.92 -16.35
N TRP A 191 -11.29 -8.16 -15.10
CA TRP A 191 -11.24 -7.15 -14.03
C TRP A 191 -9.83 -6.59 -13.83
N CYS A 192 -9.72 -5.25 -13.86
CA CYS A 192 -8.47 -4.48 -13.79
C CYS A 192 -7.43 -4.88 -14.87
N GLY A 193 -7.87 -5.34 -16.04
CA GLY A 193 -6.98 -5.70 -17.15
C GLY A 193 -6.31 -7.07 -16.99
N HIS A 194 -6.72 -7.87 -16.00
CA HIS A 194 -6.22 -9.23 -15.81
C HIS A 194 -7.16 -10.26 -16.44
N HIS A 195 -6.62 -11.32 -17.00
CA HIS A 195 -7.39 -12.47 -17.50
C HIS A 195 -7.59 -13.49 -16.36
N TRP A 196 -8.64 -13.29 -15.59
CA TRP A 196 -9.00 -14.16 -14.48
C TRP A 196 -9.54 -15.50 -14.97
N SER A 197 -9.27 -16.57 -14.22
CA SER A 197 -9.95 -17.85 -14.41
C SER A 197 -11.46 -17.70 -14.22
N CYS A 198 -12.24 -18.61 -14.82
CA CYS A 198 -13.64 -18.77 -14.44
C CYS A 198 -13.76 -19.00 -12.93
N TRP A 199 -14.89 -18.58 -12.36
CA TRP A 199 -15.24 -18.89 -10.99
C TRP A 199 -15.49 -20.39 -10.83
N VAL A 200 -14.83 -20.98 -9.84
CA VAL A 200 -15.02 -22.39 -9.47
C VAL A 200 -15.12 -22.50 -7.96
N ALA A 201 -15.85 -23.51 -7.47
CA ALA A 201 -15.87 -23.78 -6.03
C ALA A 201 -14.44 -24.09 -5.56
N VAL A 202 -14.06 -23.58 -4.38
CA VAL A 202 -12.68 -23.76 -3.88
C VAL A 202 -12.32 -25.24 -3.70
N LYS A 203 -13.30 -26.07 -3.33
CA LYS A 203 -13.12 -27.53 -3.22
C LYS A 203 -12.71 -28.19 -4.55
N ASP A 204 -13.18 -27.65 -5.66
CA ASP A 204 -12.92 -28.14 -7.01
C ASP A 204 -11.74 -27.41 -7.68
N ALA A 205 -11.21 -26.37 -7.03
CA ALA A 205 -10.12 -25.57 -7.56
C ALA A 205 -8.80 -26.38 -7.60
N ALA A 206 -8.30 -26.56 -8.83
CA ALA A 206 -7.03 -27.23 -9.11
C ALA A 206 -6.01 -26.28 -9.77
N PRO A 207 -5.64 -25.13 -9.15
CA PRO A 207 -4.57 -24.30 -9.69
C PRO A 207 -3.26 -25.10 -9.76
N LEU A 208 -2.44 -24.84 -10.78
CA LEU A 208 -1.13 -25.47 -10.91
C LEU A 208 -0.30 -25.21 -9.64
N LYS A 209 0.53 -26.18 -9.26
CA LYS A 209 1.28 -26.13 -7.99
C LYS A 209 2.15 -24.88 -7.88
N GLU A 210 2.71 -24.47 -9.01
CA GLU A 210 3.63 -23.33 -9.11
C GLU A 210 2.92 -22.01 -9.46
N THR A 211 1.57 -21.97 -9.49
CA THR A 211 0.85 -20.72 -9.77
C THR A 211 1.07 -19.73 -8.64
N VAL A 212 1.94 -18.75 -8.87
CA VAL A 212 2.09 -17.54 -8.07
C VAL A 212 1.35 -16.41 -8.77
N GLY A 213 0.52 -15.68 -8.04
CA GLY A 213 -0.25 -14.59 -8.62
C GLY A 213 -1.29 -14.01 -7.67
N LEU A 214 -2.42 -13.59 -8.24
CA LEU A 214 -3.55 -12.98 -7.54
C LEU A 214 -4.72 -13.97 -7.48
N TYR A 215 -5.52 -13.89 -6.43
CA TYR A 215 -6.74 -14.66 -6.28
C TYR A 215 -7.84 -13.81 -5.66
N ARG A 216 -9.09 -14.18 -5.93
CA ARG A 216 -10.29 -13.52 -5.41
C ARG A 216 -11.30 -14.55 -4.93
N LEU A 217 -12.06 -14.22 -3.90
CA LEU A 217 -13.03 -15.09 -3.23
C LEU A 217 -14.41 -14.44 -3.14
N LYS A 218 -15.46 -15.22 -3.36
CA LYS A 218 -16.86 -14.80 -3.13
C LYS A 218 -17.71 -15.95 -2.59
N LEU A 219 -18.89 -15.65 -2.04
CA LEU A 219 -19.90 -16.67 -1.74
C LEU A 219 -20.71 -17.02 -3.00
N ALA A 220 -21.18 -18.27 -3.04
CA ALA A 220 -22.13 -18.74 -4.03
C ALA A 220 -23.36 -17.83 -4.06
N ASN A 221 -23.77 -17.39 -5.26
CA ASN A 221 -24.96 -16.56 -5.48
C ASN A 221 -24.96 -15.21 -4.75
N GLN A 222 -23.81 -14.73 -4.25
CA GLN A 222 -23.68 -13.38 -3.74
C GLN A 222 -22.81 -12.54 -4.68
N PRO A 223 -23.21 -11.30 -4.98
CA PRO A 223 -22.41 -10.40 -5.81
C PRO A 223 -21.19 -9.85 -5.05
N GLU A 224 -21.21 -9.90 -3.72
CA GLU A 224 -20.18 -9.30 -2.87
C GLU A 224 -18.89 -10.13 -2.86
N MET A 225 -17.77 -9.42 -3.06
CA MET A 225 -16.44 -10.00 -2.94
C MET A 225 -16.09 -10.17 -1.46
N LEU A 226 -15.66 -11.37 -1.09
CA LEU A 226 -15.16 -11.65 0.25
C LEU A 226 -13.74 -11.10 0.42
N TYR A 227 -12.86 -11.40 -0.55
CA TYR A 227 -11.44 -11.16 -0.37
C TYR A 227 -10.70 -11.12 -1.71
N VAL A 228 -9.65 -10.28 -1.79
CA VAL A 228 -8.60 -10.38 -2.81
C VAL A 228 -7.24 -10.55 -2.15
N GLY A 229 -6.40 -11.40 -2.73
CA GLY A 229 -5.10 -11.74 -2.17
C GLY A 229 -4.05 -12.08 -3.22
N GLN A 230 -2.83 -12.32 -2.73
CA GLN A 230 -1.68 -12.68 -3.57
C GLN A 230 -0.82 -13.78 -2.94
N GLY A 231 -0.05 -14.48 -3.78
CA GLY A 231 0.94 -15.46 -3.38
C GLY A 231 0.85 -16.75 -4.18
N ARG A 232 1.29 -17.86 -3.59
CA ARG A 232 1.05 -19.20 -4.13
C ARG A 232 -0.43 -19.53 -4.00
N VAL A 233 -1.16 -19.49 -5.11
CA VAL A 233 -2.63 -19.54 -5.13
C VAL A 233 -3.14 -20.79 -4.43
N ARG A 234 -2.56 -21.96 -4.72
CA ARG A 234 -2.94 -23.22 -4.09
C ARG A 234 -2.86 -23.17 -2.57
N ASP A 235 -1.74 -22.69 -2.03
CA ASP A 235 -1.50 -22.62 -0.59
C ASP A 235 -2.47 -21.64 0.08
N ARG A 236 -2.78 -20.52 -0.60
CA ARG A 236 -3.71 -19.50 -0.12
C ARG A 236 -5.17 -19.93 -0.14
N LEU A 237 -5.56 -20.81 -1.06
CA LEU A 237 -6.91 -21.36 -1.14
C LEU A 237 -7.14 -22.54 -0.19
N ALA A 238 -6.09 -23.19 0.29
CA ALA A 238 -6.19 -24.40 1.12
C ALA A 238 -7.10 -24.25 2.36
N PRO A 239 -7.10 -23.13 3.11
CA PRO A 239 -7.99 -22.95 4.26
C PRO A 239 -9.48 -22.97 3.91
N TYR A 240 -9.85 -22.60 2.69
CA TYR A 240 -11.25 -22.47 2.27
C TYR A 240 -11.79 -23.72 1.58
N ARG A 241 -11.00 -24.79 1.43
CA ARG A 241 -11.42 -26.03 0.76
C ARG A 241 -12.55 -26.78 1.45
N ARG A 242 -12.75 -26.53 2.75
CA ARG A 242 -13.85 -27.12 3.53
C ARG A 242 -15.15 -26.31 3.43
N GLU A 243 -15.08 -25.10 2.87
CA GLU A 243 -16.22 -24.21 2.75
C GLU A 243 -16.95 -24.46 1.42
N GLU A 244 -18.09 -25.14 1.47
CA GLU A 244 -18.81 -25.55 0.25
C GLU A 244 -19.37 -24.37 -0.55
N ALA A 245 -19.63 -23.25 0.11
CA ALA A 245 -20.23 -22.06 -0.49
C ALA A 245 -19.18 -21.07 -1.03
N VAL A 246 -17.88 -21.33 -0.91
CA VAL A 246 -16.83 -20.38 -1.32
C VAL A 246 -16.35 -20.70 -2.73
N TYR A 247 -16.40 -19.69 -3.59
CA TYR A 247 -15.90 -19.72 -4.95
C TYR A 247 -14.63 -18.89 -5.06
N CYS A 248 -13.74 -19.31 -5.95
CA CYS A 248 -12.52 -18.61 -6.24
C CYS A 248 -12.28 -18.43 -7.73
N SER A 249 -11.46 -17.44 -8.03
CA SER A 249 -10.93 -17.15 -9.36
C SER A 249 -9.52 -16.61 -9.17
N TRP A 250 -8.61 -16.92 -10.10
CA TRP A 250 -7.19 -16.57 -9.96
C TRP A 250 -6.57 -16.16 -11.29
N VAL A 251 -5.44 -15.47 -11.20
CA VAL A 251 -4.57 -15.14 -12.33
C VAL A 251 -3.12 -15.39 -11.91
N GLY A 252 -2.41 -16.17 -12.71
CA GLY A 252 -0.96 -16.39 -12.54
C GLY A 252 -0.16 -15.34 -13.29
N GLY A 253 1.01 -14.97 -12.77
CA GLY A 253 1.90 -14.04 -13.47
C GLY A 253 3.31 -14.02 -12.88
N MET A 254 4.29 -13.67 -13.72
CA MET A 254 5.68 -13.50 -13.32
C MET A 254 5.91 -12.09 -12.78
N TRP A 255 5.40 -11.85 -11.57
CA TRP A 255 5.54 -10.58 -10.86
C TRP A 255 6.46 -10.74 -9.65
N HIS A 256 7.29 -9.75 -9.38
CA HIS A 256 7.99 -9.63 -8.10
C HIS A 256 7.00 -9.35 -6.96
N GLU A 257 7.44 -9.54 -5.70
CA GLU A 257 6.54 -9.37 -4.55
C GLU A 257 5.94 -7.97 -4.46
N HIS A 258 6.75 -6.92 -4.65
CA HIS A 258 6.28 -5.54 -4.60
C HIS A 258 5.28 -5.22 -5.72
N GLU A 259 5.43 -5.85 -6.89
CA GLU A 259 4.50 -5.71 -8.01
C GLU A 259 3.16 -6.40 -7.70
N ARG A 260 3.19 -7.60 -7.11
CA ARG A 260 1.97 -8.28 -6.65
C ARG A 260 1.22 -7.48 -5.59
N LEU A 261 1.94 -6.85 -4.66
CA LEU A 261 1.33 -5.97 -3.66
C LEU A 261 0.71 -4.72 -4.31
N ALA A 262 1.37 -4.17 -5.32
CA ALA A 262 0.87 -3.03 -6.08
C ALA A 262 -0.39 -3.37 -6.88
N LEU A 263 -0.41 -4.52 -7.57
CA LEU A 263 -1.59 -5.01 -8.28
C LEU A 263 -2.74 -5.35 -7.33
N LEU A 264 -2.44 -6.00 -6.19
CA LEU A 264 -3.43 -6.24 -5.13
C LEU A 264 -4.05 -4.93 -4.62
N ASN A 265 -3.24 -3.89 -4.41
CA ASN A 265 -3.73 -2.57 -4.04
C ASN A 265 -4.68 -2.01 -5.11
N ASP A 266 -4.35 -2.16 -6.39
CA ASP A 266 -5.17 -1.66 -7.50
C ASP A 266 -6.53 -2.39 -7.58
N LEU A 267 -6.56 -3.70 -7.30
CA LEU A 267 -7.82 -4.46 -7.18
C LEU A 267 -8.69 -3.96 -6.03
N ILE A 268 -8.10 -3.74 -4.86
CA ILE A 268 -8.84 -3.21 -3.70
C ILE A 268 -9.36 -1.81 -4.01
N ALA A 269 -8.53 -0.96 -4.63
CA ALA A 269 -8.92 0.38 -5.06
C ALA A 269 -10.09 0.35 -6.04
N SER A 270 -10.03 -0.50 -7.07
CA SER A 270 -11.11 -0.68 -8.04
C SER A 270 -12.40 -1.13 -7.36
N HIS A 271 -12.33 -2.08 -6.43
CA HIS A 271 -13.50 -2.52 -5.67
C HIS A 271 -14.11 -1.39 -4.86
N VAL A 272 -13.30 -0.58 -4.16
CA VAL A 272 -13.78 0.58 -3.39
C VAL A 272 -14.43 1.62 -4.31
N LEU A 273 -13.86 1.88 -5.49
CA LEU A 273 -14.40 2.86 -6.44
C LEU A 273 -15.74 2.41 -7.04
N LEU A 274 -15.90 1.11 -7.32
CA LEU A 274 -17.08 0.57 -7.99
C LEU A 274 -18.20 0.18 -7.02
N ILE A 275 -17.85 -0.33 -5.85
CA ILE A 275 -18.78 -0.90 -4.87
C ILE A 275 -18.97 0.02 -3.66
N GLY A 276 -18.05 0.96 -3.43
CA GLY A 276 -18.10 1.94 -2.34
C GLY A 276 -17.42 1.47 -1.03
N HIS A 277 -16.95 0.24 -0.96
CA HIS A 277 -16.24 -0.32 0.20
C HIS A 277 -15.20 -1.38 -0.23
N PRO A 278 -14.20 -1.71 0.60
CA PRO A 278 -13.29 -2.83 0.32
C PRO A 278 -14.03 -4.18 0.42
N PRO A 279 -13.47 -5.28 -0.13
CA PRO A 279 -14.04 -6.63 0.07
C PRO A 279 -14.24 -6.95 1.55
N LEU A 280 -15.28 -7.71 1.88
CA LEU A 280 -15.80 -7.86 3.24
C LEU A 280 -14.75 -8.29 4.28
N TRP A 281 -13.82 -9.17 3.90
CA TRP A 281 -12.78 -9.71 4.77
C TRP A 281 -11.40 -9.12 4.48
N GLN A 282 -11.32 -8.07 3.66
CA GLN A 282 -10.05 -7.52 3.20
C GLN A 282 -9.21 -6.95 4.35
N PHE A 283 -9.87 -6.23 5.25
CA PHE A 283 -9.26 -5.55 6.37
C PHE A 283 -10.03 -5.87 7.66
N SER A 284 -9.31 -6.15 8.74
CA SER A 284 -9.91 -6.27 10.06
C SER A 284 -10.09 -4.89 10.70
N ASP A 285 -11.24 -4.67 11.33
CA ASP A 285 -11.54 -3.42 12.04
C ASP A 285 -10.84 -3.32 13.41
N GLU A 286 -10.23 -4.39 13.94
CA GLU A 286 -9.57 -4.39 15.26
C GLU A 286 -8.20 -3.67 15.23
N GLU A 287 -8.11 -2.45 15.75
CA GLU A 287 -6.83 -1.75 15.95
C GLU A 287 -5.96 -2.51 16.96
N GLY A 288 -4.83 -3.06 16.50
CA GLY A 288 -3.89 -3.78 17.38
C GLY A 288 -4.16 -5.27 17.50
N GLY A 289 -4.11 -6.00 16.38
CA GLY A 289 -3.39 -7.27 16.32
C GLY A 289 -3.91 -8.46 17.14
N GLU A 290 -5.15 -8.48 17.61
CA GLU A 290 -5.85 -9.75 17.78
C GLU A 290 -6.75 -9.95 16.57
N LYS A 291 -6.76 -11.17 16.04
CA LYS A 291 -7.62 -11.57 14.91
C LYS A 291 -8.82 -12.26 15.53
N ARG A 292 -9.93 -11.57 15.74
CA ARG A 292 -11.21 -12.29 15.86
C ARG A 292 -11.60 -12.83 14.50
N ALA A 293 -11.40 -14.13 14.38
CA ALA A 293 -11.69 -14.95 13.22
C ALA A 293 -13.20 -15.07 12.96
N LEU A 294 -13.64 -14.65 11.78
CA LEU A 294 -14.72 -15.33 11.07
C LEU A 294 -14.09 -16.18 9.95
N ILE A 295 -13.16 -17.07 10.37
CA ILE A 295 -12.16 -17.86 9.61
C ILE A 295 -10.74 -17.23 9.71
N PRO A 296 -9.82 -17.79 10.52
CA PRO A 296 -8.47 -17.25 10.71
C PRO A 296 -7.51 -17.67 9.58
N PRO A 297 -6.41 -16.91 9.39
CA PRO A 297 -5.37 -17.24 8.43
C PRO A 297 -4.50 -18.40 8.94
N ALA A 298 -3.98 -19.21 8.03
CA ALA A 298 -2.92 -20.19 8.30
C ALA A 298 -1.65 -19.81 7.52
N PRO A 299 -0.44 -20.20 8.01
CA PRO A 299 0.58 -19.33 8.58
C PRO A 299 1.66 -18.89 7.57
N VAL A 300 2.60 -18.10 8.10
CA VAL A 300 3.81 -17.48 7.50
C VAL A 300 4.42 -18.29 6.36
#